data_AF-A0A7Y8IDR6-F1
#
_entry.id   AF-A0A7Y8IDR6-F1
#
_cell.length_a   1.000
_cell.length_b   1.000
_cell.length_c   1.000
_cell.angle_alpha   90.00
_cell.angle_beta   90.00
_cell.angle_gamma   90.00
#
_symmetry.space_group_name_H-M   'P 1'
#
loop_
_entity.id
_entity.type
_entity.pdbx_description
1 polymer ?
#
loop_
_entity_poly.entity_id
_entity_poly.type
_entity_poly.pdbx_seq_one_letter_code
_entity_poly.pdbx_strand_id
1 'polypeptide(L)'
;MKLSREEIISRMEKLKDGESLKFNIPEIFGGGVAIIGLNPEKGGKKYLLQLGNEGDQKPYWDTDKAKDLAKWVADRLGDLI
;
A
#
# COMPACT_ATOMS: atom_id res chain seq x y z
N MET A 1 -11.59 1.90 -10.21
CA MET A 1 -11.17 3.18 -10.81
C MET A 1 -9.65 3.16 -10.85
N LYS A 2 -9.05 3.17 -12.05
CA LYS A 2 -7.61 2.87 -12.17
C LYS A 2 -6.78 4.05 -11.68
N LEU A 3 -6.15 3.95 -10.51
CA LEU A 3 -5.32 5.06 -10.00
C LEU A 3 -3.98 5.09 -10.74
N SER A 4 -3.64 6.27 -11.27
CA SER A 4 -2.31 6.50 -11.81
C SER A 4 -1.26 6.46 -10.69
N ARG A 5 -0.03 6.09 -11.03
CA ARG A 5 1.12 6.08 -10.09
C ARG A 5 1.22 7.39 -9.30
N GLU A 6 1.03 8.52 -9.97
CA GLU A 6 1.10 9.85 -9.36
C GLU A 6 0.03 10.07 -8.29
N GLU A 7 -1.18 9.56 -8.51
CA GLU A 7 -2.25 9.62 -7.50
C GLU A 7 -1.94 8.74 -6.30
N ILE A 8 -1.41 7.53 -6.53
CA ILE A 8 -1.02 6.62 -5.45
C ILE A 8 0.08 7.26 -4.61
N ILE A 9 1.10 7.83 -5.24
CA ILE A 9 2.16 8.59 -4.55
C ILE A 9 1.56 9.74 -3.75
N SER A 10 0.68 10.55 -4.37
CA SER A 10 0.09 11.71 -3.70
C SER A 10 -0.75 11.31 -2.48
N ARG A 11 -1.53 10.22 -2.59
CA ARG A 11 -2.30 9.68 -1.46
C ARG A 11 -1.40 9.12 -0.37
N MET A 12 -0.32 8.43 -0.75
CA MET A 12 0.66 7.92 0.20
C MET A 12 1.44 9.03 0.90
N GLU A 13 1.79 10.12 0.21
CA GLU A 13 2.48 11.25 0.85
C GLU A 13 1.55 12.03 1.79
N LYS A 14 0.25 12.02 1.49
CA LYS A 14 -0.81 12.59 2.32
C LYS A 14 -1.29 11.66 3.44
N LEU A 15 -0.87 10.39 3.46
CA LEU A 15 -1.21 9.47 4.55
C LEU A 15 -0.74 10.07 5.88
N LYS A 16 -1.64 10.07 6.85
CA LYS A 16 -1.35 10.46 8.22
C LYS A 16 -1.18 9.24 9.10
N ASP A 17 -0.61 9.47 10.27
CA ASP A 17 -0.42 8.46 11.29
C ASP A 17 -1.78 7.84 11.68
N GLY A 18 -1.89 6.51 11.59
CA GLY A 18 -3.14 5.77 11.78
C GLY A 18 -4.04 5.63 10.53
N GLU A 19 -3.72 6.28 9.41
CA GLU A 19 -4.41 6.05 8.14
C GLU A 19 -3.75 4.92 7.33
N SER A 20 -4.56 4.22 6.54
CA SER A 20 -4.08 3.21 5.59
C SER A 20 -4.89 3.23 4.29
N LEU A 21 -4.21 3.00 3.17
CA LEU A 21 -4.80 2.88 1.85
C LEU A 21 -4.94 1.39 1.51
N LYS A 22 -6.13 0.97 1.10
CA LYS A 22 -6.40 -0.41 0.68
C LYS A 22 -6.47 -0.47 -0.85
N PHE A 23 -5.84 -1.47 -1.43
CA PHE A 23 -5.82 -1.70 -2.87
C PHE A 23 -6.22 -3.13 -3.15
N ASN A 24 -7.02 -3.36 -4.18
CA ASN A 24 -7.43 -4.71 -4.54
C ASN A 24 -6.38 -5.33 -5.46
N ILE A 25 -5.93 -6.52 -5.12
CA ILE A 25 -5.04 -7.33 -5.96
C ILE A 25 -5.91 -8.17 -6.87
N PRO A 26 -5.85 -7.95 -8.20
CA PRO A 26 -6.58 -8.82 -9.11
C PRO A 26 -6.00 -10.23 -9.05
N GLU A 27 -6.85 -11.24 -9.21
CA GLU A 27 -6.49 -12.66 -9.05
C GLU A 27 -5.31 -13.10 -9.93
N ILE A 28 -5.07 -12.42 -11.05
CA ILE A 28 -3.90 -12.64 -11.93
C ILE A 28 -2.55 -12.47 -11.20
N PHE A 29 -2.51 -11.72 -10.10
CA PHE A 29 -1.32 -11.50 -9.27
C PHE A 29 -1.37 -12.28 -7.95
N GLY A 30 -2.32 -13.21 -7.78
CA GLY A 30 -2.48 -14.03 -6.58
C GLY A 30 -3.71 -13.69 -5.74
N GLY A 31 -4.43 -12.61 -6.07
CA GLY A 31 -5.64 -12.18 -5.35
C GLY A 31 -5.36 -11.63 -3.95
N GLY A 32 -6.29 -10.83 -3.43
CA GLY A 32 -6.24 -10.32 -2.05
C GLY A 32 -6.26 -8.80 -1.96
N VAL A 33 -5.96 -8.26 -0.78
CA VAL A 33 -5.95 -6.80 -0.52
C VAL A 33 -4.56 -6.38 -0.08
N ALA A 34 -4.02 -5.34 -0.72
CA ALA A 34 -2.82 -4.65 -0.30
C ALA A 34 -3.18 -3.47 0.59
N ILE A 35 -2.76 -3.50 1.85
CA ILE A 35 -2.98 -2.41 2.81
C ILE A 35 -1.67 -1.65 2.97
N ILE A 36 -1.70 -0.34 2.73
CA ILE A 36 -0.57 0.59 2.79
C ILE A 36 -0.77 1.56 3.94
N GLY A 37 -0.05 1.36 5.04
CA GLY A 37 -0.13 2.24 6.21
C GLY A 37 1.22 2.85 6.58
N LEU A 38 1.18 3.93 7.38
CA LEU A 38 2.37 4.43 8.06
C LEU A 38 2.63 3.59 9.32
N ASN A 39 3.91 3.27 9.59
CA ASN A 39 4.33 2.59 10.79
C ASN A 39 4.86 3.57 11.85
N PRO A 40 4.04 3.97 12.85
CA PRO A 40 4.51 4.84 13.94
C PRO A 40 5.59 4.22 14.82
N GLU A 41 5.64 2.89 14.95
CA GLU A 41 6.55 2.21 15.88
C GLU A 41 8.03 2.28 15.46
N LYS A 42 8.33 2.58 14.19
CA LYS A 42 9.71 2.68 13.68
C LYS A 42 10.24 4.11 13.53
N GLY A 43 9.57 5.13 14.07
CA GLY A 43 10.14 6.48 14.16
C GLY A 43 10.38 7.17 12.80
N GLY A 44 9.56 6.89 11.79
CA GLY A 44 9.65 7.50 10.46
C GLY A 44 8.50 7.11 9.53
N LYS A 45 8.39 7.75 8.35
CA LYS A 45 7.40 7.42 7.30
C LYS A 45 7.73 6.07 6.64
N LYS A 46 7.63 4.97 7.39
CA LYS A 46 7.72 3.63 6.81
C LYS A 46 6.34 3.19 6.35
N TYR A 47 6.25 2.87 5.08
CA TYR A 47 5.07 2.31 4.46
C TYR A 47 5.13 0.80 4.59
N LEU A 48 4.09 0.24 5.19
CA LEU A 48 3.89 -1.20 5.29
C LEU A 48 2.89 -1.60 4.22
N LEU A 49 3.25 -2.57 3.38
CA LEU A 49 2.33 -3.25 2.50
C LEU A 49 2.03 -4.63 3.06
N GLN A 50 0.78 -4.84 3.42
CA GLN A 50 0.27 -6.13 3.88
C GLN A 50 -0.59 -6.74 2.79
N LEU A 51 -0.33 -8.01 2.44
CA LEU A 51 -1.16 -8.78 1.52
C LEU A 51 -2.03 -9.71 2.35
N GLY A 52 -3.35 -9.61 2.28
CA GLY A 52 -4.23 -10.60 2.91
C GLY A 52 -5.54 -10.05 3.47
N ASN A 53 -6.40 -10.99 3.92
CA ASN A 53 -7.63 -10.66 4.63
C ASN A 53 -7.28 -10.05 6.00
N GLU A 54 -7.85 -8.87 6.28
CA GLU A 54 -7.67 -8.11 7.51
C GLU A 54 -7.68 -9.02 8.75
N GLY A 55 -6.58 -9.05 9.50
CA GLY A 55 -6.53 -9.84 10.73
C GLY A 55 -5.15 -10.05 11.34
N ASP A 56 -4.23 -10.71 10.63
CA ASP A 56 -3.00 -11.19 11.28
C ASP A 56 -1.89 -11.57 10.27
N GLN A 57 -1.53 -10.66 9.37
CA GLN A 57 -0.48 -10.96 8.38
C GLN A 57 0.67 -9.98 8.48
N LYS A 58 1.87 -10.56 8.67
CA LYS A 58 3.16 -9.86 8.64
C LYS A 58 3.23 -8.94 7.43
N PRO A 59 3.85 -7.76 7.54
CA PRO A 59 4.05 -6.88 6.39
C PRO A 59 4.78 -7.67 5.31
N TYR A 60 4.14 -7.80 4.15
CA TYR A 60 4.73 -8.43 2.96
C TYR A 60 5.93 -7.62 2.48
N TRP A 61 5.85 -6.29 2.64
CA TRP A 61 6.94 -5.38 2.32
C TRP A 61 6.91 -4.19 3.30
N ASP A 62 8.02 -3.90 3.97
CA ASP A 62 8.25 -2.61 4.64
C ASP A 62 9.27 -1.76 3.87
N THR A 63 8.94 -0.51 3.57
CA THR A 63 9.87 0.41 2.90
C THR A 63 9.66 1.84 3.40
N ASP A 64 10.74 2.59 3.59
CA ASP A 64 10.70 4.03 3.83
C ASP A 64 10.39 4.85 2.55
N LYS A 65 10.43 4.19 1.37
CA LYS A 65 10.27 4.86 0.08
C LYS A 65 8.85 4.69 -0.47
N ALA A 66 8.04 5.73 -0.29
CA ALA A 66 6.69 5.83 -0.88
C ALA A 66 6.68 5.56 -2.39
N LYS A 67 7.68 6.08 -3.12
CA LYS A 67 7.77 5.96 -4.58
C LYS A 67 7.96 4.53 -5.07
N ASP A 68 8.78 3.73 -4.38
CA ASP A 68 9.00 2.32 -4.75
C ASP A 68 7.74 1.50 -4.54
N LEU A 69 7.10 1.69 -3.38
CA LEU A 69 5.84 1.01 -3.08
C LEU A 69 4.73 1.43 -4.03
N ALA A 70 4.54 2.74 -4.24
CA ALA A 70 3.54 3.27 -5.15
C ALA A 70 3.79 2.85 -6.60
N LYS A 71 5.06 2.72 -7.00
CA LYS A 71 5.43 2.15 -8.30
C LYS A 71 4.99 0.70 -8.40
N TRP A 72 5.27 -0.12 -7.40
CA TRP A 72 4.87 -1.53 -7.37
C TRP A 72 3.34 -1.68 -7.39
N VAL A 73 2.64 -0.88 -6.58
CA VAL A 73 1.17 -0.84 -6.52
C VAL A 73 0.61 -0.36 -7.85
N ALA A 74 1.09 0.72 -8.45
CA ALA A 74 0.57 1.19 -9.74
C ALA A 74 0.78 0.19 -10.89
N ASP A 75 1.88 -0.57 -10.84
CA ASP A 75 2.24 -1.55 -11.86
C ASP A 75 1.41 -2.84 -11.74
N ARG A 76 1.08 -3.26 -10.51
CA ARG A 76 0.35 -4.52 -10.23
C ARG A 76 -1.12 -4.36 -9.83
N LEU A 77 -1.44 -3.26 -9.17
CA LEU A 77 -2.69 -2.96 -8.47
C LEU A 77 -3.31 -1.71 -9.11
N GLY A 78 -3.99 -1.93 -10.22
CA GLY A 78 -4.66 -0.85 -10.93
C GLY A 78 -5.80 -0.24 -10.11
N ASP A 79 -6.47 -0.99 -9.24
CA ASP A 79 -7.73 -0.57 -8.63
C ASP A 79 -7.62 -0.39 -7.10
N LEU A 80 -7.93 0.83 -6.64
CA LEU A 80 -8.11 1.14 -5.23
C LEU A 80 -9.58 0.95 -4.84
N ILE A 81 -9.78 0.36 -3.67
CA ILE A 81 -11.07 0.00 -3.08
C ILE A 81 -11.35 0.77 -1.80
#